data_AF-A0A1E4ZP40-F1
#
_entry.id   AF-A0A1E4ZP40-F1
#
_cell.length_a   1.000
_cell.length_b   1.000
_cell.length_c   1.000
_cell.angle_alpha   90.00
_cell.angle_beta   90.00
_cell.angle_gamma   90.00
#
_symmetry.space_group_name_H-M   'P 1'
#
loop_
_entity.id
_entity.type
_entity.pdbx_description
1 polymer ?
#
loop_
_entity_poly.entity_id
_entity_poly.type
_entity_poly.pdbx_seq_one_letter_code
_entity_poly.pdbx_strand_id
1 'polypeptide(L)'
;VKGAGLPKIDLIYGGSPCQSFSRAGDGSGFDGSSKLFWEFVRVLNEVKPTYFLLENVIMKKEWEQVITDALGVEPIEIVSDKFVPQKRRRLYWTNIPNVKQPTVNDFFEGNGFPSACNVKREFKRKTVFNTLTATYWKGIRGSGRPAISTEEGFLDDNRDAHRMLTPNECEALQTVPKDYTDCVSKTQRYKMLGNGWTVDVIAHIFGYAQF
;
A
#
# COMPACT_ATOMS: atom_id res chain seq x y z
N VAL A 1 -4.87 6.94 -23.47
CA VAL A 1 -6.30 6.56 -23.41
C VAL A 1 -7.13 7.84 -23.50
N LYS A 2 -8.21 7.85 -24.30
CA LYS A 2 -9.16 8.97 -24.36
C LYS A 2 -10.37 8.61 -23.49
N GLY A 3 -10.58 9.30 -22.37
CA GLY A 3 -11.60 8.96 -21.39
C GLY A 3 -13.02 9.03 -21.95
N ALA A 4 -13.29 10.00 -22.82
CA ALA A 4 -14.60 10.17 -23.47
C ALA A 4 -15.03 9.01 -24.39
N GLY A 5 -14.11 8.12 -24.76
CA GLY A 5 -14.42 6.92 -25.56
C GLY A 5 -14.59 5.65 -24.75
N LEU A 6 -14.49 5.72 -23.42
CA LEU A 6 -14.65 4.57 -22.53
C LEU A 6 -16.14 4.34 -22.22
N PRO A 7 -16.53 3.10 -21.86
CA PRO A 7 -17.86 2.86 -21.30
C PRO A 7 -18.05 3.66 -20.01
N LYS A 8 -19.29 3.70 -19.49
CA LYS A 8 -19.56 4.24 -18.16
C LYS A 8 -18.64 3.53 -17.15
N ILE A 9 -17.88 4.31 -16.40
CA ILE A 9 -16.98 3.84 -15.36
C ILE A 9 -17.48 4.41 -14.03
N ASP A 10 -17.83 3.54 -13.10
CA ASP A 10 -18.30 3.96 -11.78
C ASP A 10 -17.15 4.20 -10.79
N LEU A 11 -15.98 3.62 -11.02
CA LEU A 11 -14.81 3.76 -10.14
C LEU A 11 -13.51 3.90 -10.92
N ILE A 12 -12.74 4.95 -10.62
CA ILE A 12 -11.33 5.07 -11.03
C ILE A 12 -10.44 4.96 -9.79
N TYR A 13 -9.47 4.06 -9.80
CA TYR A 13 -8.49 3.96 -8.73
C TYR A 13 -7.06 3.92 -9.27
N GLY A 14 -6.10 4.43 -8.49
CA GLY A 14 -4.70 4.42 -8.89
C GLY A 14 -3.76 4.89 -7.80
N GLY A 15 -2.47 4.64 -8.01
CA GLY A 15 -1.39 5.15 -7.17
C GLY A 15 -0.27 5.64 -8.08
N SER A 16 -0.10 6.96 -8.18
CA SER A 16 0.97 7.54 -9.00
C SER A 16 2.34 7.18 -8.43
N PRO A 17 3.41 7.06 -9.25
CA PRO A 17 4.75 6.80 -8.75
C PRO A 17 5.13 7.78 -7.64
N CYS A 18 5.58 7.25 -6.50
CA CYS A 18 5.85 8.03 -5.30
C CYS A 18 7.33 8.41 -5.14
N GLN A 19 8.19 7.96 -6.04
CA GLN A 19 9.65 8.05 -5.92
C GLN A 19 10.13 9.50 -5.88
N SER A 20 9.44 10.41 -6.57
CA SER A 20 9.81 11.83 -6.57
C SER A 20 9.25 12.61 -5.37
N PHE A 21 8.34 12.00 -4.58
CA PHE A 21 7.77 12.58 -3.35
C PHE A 21 8.35 12.00 -2.06
N SER A 22 8.85 10.76 -2.11
CA SER A 22 9.30 10.04 -0.93
C SER A 22 10.53 10.68 -0.28
N ARG A 23 10.64 10.62 1.05
CA ARG A 23 11.86 10.99 1.80
C ARG A 23 13.12 10.22 1.33
N ALA A 24 12.93 9.04 0.74
CA ALA A 24 14.01 8.22 0.17
C ALA A 24 14.21 8.46 -1.35
N GLY A 25 13.52 9.46 -1.91
CA GLY A 25 13.48 9.83 -3.31
C GLY A 25 14.46 10.92 -3.73
N ASP A 26 14.35 11.37 -4.98
CA ASP A 26 15.18 12.45 -5.54
C ASP A 26 14.65 13.86 -5.22
N GLY A 27 13.45 13.96 -4.64
CA GLY A 27 12.82 15.23 -4.27
C GLY A 27 12.34 16.09 -5.45
N SER A 28 12.31 15.54 -6.67
CA SER A 28 11.90 16.25 -7.88
C SER A 28 10.39 16.52 -7.96
N GLY A 29 9.59 15.96 -7.05
CA GLY A 29 8.16 16.19 -6.99
C GLY A 29 7.47 15.93 -8.32
N PHE A 30 6.70 16.91 -8.80
CA PHE A 30 5.95 16.82 -10.04
C PHE A 30 6.78 16.97 -11.32
N ASP A 31 8.06 17.33 -11.23
CA ASP A 31 8.96 17.39 -12.39
C ASP A 31 9.56 16.02 -12.72
N GLY A 32 9.44 15.07 -11.79
CA GLY A 32 9.93 13.71 -11.93
C GLY A 32 8.86 12.69 -12.35
N SER A 33 9.05 11.45 -11.89
CA SER A 33 8.13 10.33 -12.15
C SER A 33 6.71 10.57 -11.64
N SER A 34 6.55 11.42 -10.62
CA SER A 34 5.24 11.73 -10.05
C SER A 34 4.35 12.58 -10.94
N LYS A 35 4.85 13.13 -12.06
CA LYS A 35 4.03 13.84 -13.05
C LYS A 35 2.84 13.04 -13.58
N LEU A 36 2.91 11.71 -13.50
CA LEU A 36 1.79 10.82 -13.84
C LEU A 36 0.55 11.03 -12.96
N PHE A 37 0.67 11.73 -11.84
CA PHE A 37 -0.49 12.25 -11.10
C PHE A 37 -1.39 13.10 -12.00
N TRP A 38 -0.83 13.97 -12.84
CA TRP A 38 -1.62 14.83 -13.71
C TRP A 38 -2.37 14.03 -14.79
N GLU A 39 -1.83 12.87 -15.20
CA GLU A 39 -2.55 11.95 -16.07
C GLU A 39 -3.75 11.31 -15.37
N PHE A 40 -3.65 11.01 -14.07
CA PHE A 40 -4.79 10.57 -13.27
C PHE A 40 -5.87 11.65 -13.22
N VAL A 41 -5.50 12.91 -12.95
CA VAL A 41 -6.43 14.05 -12.93
C VAL A 41 -7.09 14.26 -14.31
N ARG A 42 -6.30 14.18 -15.40
CA ARG A 42 -6.83 14.27 -16.77
C ARG A 42 -7.89 13.21 -17.03
N VAL A 43 -7.60 11.95 -16.70
CA VAL A 43 -8.55 10.83 -16.89
C VAL A 43 -9.77 11.00 -15.99
N LEU A 44 -9.61 11.44 -14.74
CA LEU A 44 -10.72 11.70 -13.82
C LEU A 44 -11.69 12.75 -14.38
N ASN A 45 -11.16 13.83 -14.96
CA ASN A 45 -11.94 14.91 -15.57
C ASN A 45 -12.62 14.51 -16.89
N GLU A 46 -11.97 13.65 -17.68
CA GLU A 46 -12.54 13.13 -18.93
C GLU A 46 -13.63 12.09 -18.70
N VAL A 47 -13.45 11.20 -17.72
CA VAL A 47 -14.36 10.07 -17.46
C VAL A 47 -15.49 10.45 -16.51
N LYS A 48 -15.23 11.31 -15.51
CA LYS A 48 -16.19 11.71 -14.47
C LYS A 48 -16.89 10.51 -13.78
N PRO A 49 -16.11 9.61 -13.16
CA PRO A 49 -16.68 8.44 -12.50
C PRO A 49 -17.51 8.80 -11.27
N THR A 50 -18.38 7.90 -10.83
CA THR A 50 -19.13 8.03 -9.57
C THR A 50 -18.18 8.18 -8.39
N TYR A 51 -17.15 7.33 -8.33
CA TYR A 51 -16.14 7.33 -7.28
C TYR A 51 -14.72 7.35 -7.83
N PHE A 52 -13.78 7.84 -7.03
CA PHE A 52 -12.36 7.67 -7.28
C PHE A 52 -11.56 7.35 -6.01
N LEU A 53 -10.39 6.76 -6.17
CA LEU A 53 -9.40 6.55 -5.11
C LEU A 53 -7.98 6.78 -5.64
N LEU A 54 -7.25 7.72 -5.04
CA LEU A 54 -5.81 7.89 -5.26
C LEU A 54 -5.05 7.55 -3.97
N GLU A 55 -4.08 6.64 -4.04
CA GLU A 55 -3.14 6.35 -2.95
C GLU A 55 -1.77 6.97 -3.21
N ASN A 56 -1.12 7.45 -2.14
CA ASN A 56 0.29 7.83 -2.19
C ASN A 56 0.98 7.71 -0.82
N VAL A 57 2.31 7.86 -0.82
CA VAL A 57 3.13 7.86 0.40
C VAL A 57 2.92 9.12 1.25
N ILE A 58 3.29 9.05 2.53
CA ILE A 58 3.48 10.27 3.33
C ILE A 58 4.57 11.12 2.69
N MET A 59 4.24 12.38 2.41
CA MET A 59 5.11 13.34 1.72
C MET A 59 5.14 14.67 2.47
N LYS A 60 5.86 15.65 1.92
CA LYS A 60 5.88 17.03 2.42
C LYS A 60 4.50 17.69 2.23
N LYS A 61 4.12 18.59 3.13
CA LYS A 61 2.77 19.18 3.16
C LYS A 61 2.42 19.99 1.93
N GLU A 62 3.39 20.63 1.30
CA GLU A 62 3.20 21.44 0.10
C GLU A 62 2.86 20.56 -1.12
N TRP A 63 3.36 19.32 -1.17
CA TRP A 63 3.08 18.35 -2.22
C TRP A 63 1.72 17.68 -2.00
N GLU A 64 1.42 17.36 -0.74
CA GLU A 64 0.10 16.90 -0.31
C GLU A 64 -0.98 17.92 -0.70
N GLN A 65 -0.74 19.22 -0.43
CA GLN A 65 -1.67 20.30 -0.76
C GLN A 65 -1.94 20.41 -2.26
N VAL A 66 -0.91 20.27 -3.12
CA VAL A 66 -1.11 20.29 -4.58
C VAL A 66 -2.05 19.15 -5.03
N ILE A 67 -1.91 17.96 -4.43
CA ILE A 67 -2.81 16.83 -4.73
C ILE A 67 -4.22 17.11 -4.23
N THR A 68 -4.36 17.59 -2.99
CA THR A 68 -5.63 17.98 -2.37
C THR A 68 -6.36 19.02 -3.22
N ASP A 69 -5.68 20.10 -3.64
CA ASP A 69 -6.27 21.18 -4.44
C ASP A 69 -6.75 20.67 -5.80
N ALA A 70 -5.97 19.79 -6.45
CA ALA A 70 -6.31 19.24 -7.75
C ALA A 70 -7.46 18.21 -7.71
N LEU A 71 -7.65 17.51 -6.59
CA LEU A 71 -8.71 16.51 -6.41
C LEU A 71 -9.95 17.06 -5.68
N GLY A 72 -9.82 18.20 -4.99
CA GLY A 72 -10.91 18.85 -4.25
C GLY A 72 -11.35 18.12 -2.98
N VAL A 73 -10.53 17.19 -2.46
CA VAL A 73 -10.81 16.41 -1.24
C VAL A 73 -9.54 16.27 -0.40
N GLU A 74 -9.69 16.22 0.92
CA GLU A 74 -8.57 15.95 1.83
C GLU A 74 -8.22 14.46 1.87
N PRO A 75 -6.95 14.09 2.08
CA PRO A 75 -6.58 12.69 2.21
C PRO A 75 -6.97 12.13 3.57
N ILE A 76 -7.26 10.83 3.58
CA ILE A 76 -7.33 10.01 4.78
C ILE A 76 -5.97 9.33 4.96
N GLU A 77 -5.30 9.57 6.09
CA GLU A 77 -4.11 8.79 6.43
C GLU A 77 -4.54 7.44 7.03
N ILE A 78 -4.10 6.31 6.47
CA ILE A 78 -4.31 4.98 7.06
C ILE A 78 -2.95 4.34 7.38
N VAL A 79 -2.84 3.78 8.58
CA VAL A 79 -1.68 3.01 9.04
C VAL A 79 -2.08 1.55 9.19
N SER A 80 -1.39 0.65 8.49
CA SER A 80 -1.78 -0.75 8.45
C SER A 80 -1.51 -1.56 9.71
N ASP A 81 -0.71 -1.05 10.66
CA ASP A 81 -0.29 -1.80 11.85
C ASP A 81 -1.42 -2.10 12.83
N LYS A 82 -2.56 -1.44 12.66
CA LYS A 82 -3.78 -1.70 13.41
C LYS A 82 -4.47 -3.01 13.04
N PHE A 83 -4.21 -3.58 11.86
CA PHE A 83 -4.93 -4.77 11.36
C PHE A 83 -4.06 -5.74 10.54
N VAL A 84 -2.84 -5.35 10.16
CA VAL A 84 -1.80 -6.18 9.52
C VAL A 84 -0.50 -6.02 10.31
N PRO A 85 0.36 -7.03 10.45
CA PRO A 85 1.65 -6.88 11.15
C PRO A 85 2.69 -6.07 10.36
N GLN A 86 2.31 -4.95 9.74
CA GLN A 86 3.17 -4.04 9.00
C GLN A 86 2.82 -2.59 9.32
N LYS A 87 3.82 -1.76 9.62
CA LYS A 87 3.71 -0.29 9.67
C LYS A 87 3.83 0.28 8.27
N ARG A 88 2.72 0.35 7.53
CA ARG A 88 2.62 1.02 6.22
C ARG A 88 1.65 2.20 6.34
N ARG A 89 2.21 3.40 6.42
CA ARG A 89 1.47 4.67 6.44
C ARG A 89 1.28 5.19 5.03
N ARG A 90 0.05 5.50 4.62
CA ARG A 90 -0.31 6.01 3.29
C ARG A 90 -1.43 7.03 3.38
N LEU A 91 -1.48 7.92 2.39
CA LEU A 91 -2.53 8.91 2.18
C LEU A 91 -3.46 8.41 1.08
N TYR A 92 -4.76 8.56 1.29
CA TYR A 92 -5.81 8.15 0.36
C TYR A 92 -6.75 9.31 0.09
N TRP A 93 -6.76 9.83 -1.14
CA TRP A 93 -7.73 10.82 -1.61
C TRP A 93 -8.89 10.11 -2.28
N THR A 94 -10.11 10.34 -1.83
CA THR A 94 -11.31 9.71 -2.38
C THR A 94 -12.55 10.53 -2.10
N ASN A 95 -13.54 10.43 -3.00
CA ASN A 95 -14.90 10.93 -2.78
C ASN A 95 -15.86 9.84 -2.28
N ILE A 96 -15.38 8.63 -1.95
CA ILE A 96 -16.20 7.60 -1.30
C ILE A 96 -16.58 8.13 0.10
N PRO A 97 -17.88 8.26 0.41
CA PRO A 97 -18.32 8.94 1.62
C PRO A 97 -18.05 8.09 2.87
N ASN A 98 -17.84 8.77 3.99
CA ASN A 98 -17.80 8.16 5.33
C ASN A 98 -16.68 7.13 5.56
N VAL A 99 -15.64 7.09 4.73
CA VAL A 99 -14.47 6.22 4.95
C VAL A 99 -13.82 6.58 6.29
N LYS A 100 -13.68 5.58 7.16
CA LYS A 100 -13.07 5.73 8.49
C LYS A 100 -11.75 4.96 8.57
N GLN A 101 -10.98 5.24 9.63
CA GLN A 101 -9.82 4.41 9.97
C GLN A 101 -10.25 2.97 10.23
N PRO A 102 -9.60 1.96 9.62
CA PRO A 102 -9.88 0.57 9.93
C PRO A 102 -9.54 0.28 11.40
N THR A 103 -10.44 -0.44 12.05
CA THR A 103 -10.30 -1.01 13.38
C THR A 103 -9.96 -2.49 13.28
N VAL A 104 -9.50 -3.08 14.39
CA VAL A 104 -9.31 -4.52 14.47
C VAL A 104 -10.63 -5.22 14.13
N ASN A 105 -11.76 -4.80 14.71
CA ASN A 105 -13.04 -5.50 14.54
C ASN A 105 -13.58 -5.52 13.10
N ASP A 106 -13.20 -4.58 12.24
CA ASP A 106 -13.67 -4.50 10.84
C ASP A 106 -13.29 -5.73 9.98
N PHE A 107 -12.42 -6.61 10.50
CA PHE A 107 -11.99 -7.85 9.85
C PHE A 107 -12.07 -9.09 10.76
N PHE A 108 -12.64 -8.97 11.96
CA PHE A 108 -12.62 -10.00 13.00
C PHE A 108 -14.06 -10.36 13.42
N GLU A 109 -14.77 -11.07 12.55
CA GLU A 109 -15.87 -11.94 12.99
C GLU A 109 -15.51 -13.40 12.64
N GLY A 110 -15.18 -14.20 13.66
CA GLY A 110 -14.94 -15.65 13.54
C GLY A 110 -13.60 -16.18 14.08
N ASN A 111 -13.51 -17.51 14.23
CA ASN A 111 -12.30 -18.23 14.64
C ASN A 111 -11.31 -18.36 13.46
N GLY A 112 -10.43 -17.38 13.32
CA GLY A 112 -9.34 -17.35 12.34
C GLY A 112 -9.49 -16.19 11.37
N PHE A 113 -8.38 -15.55 10.97
CA PHE A 113 -8.37 -14.40 10.06
C PHE A 113 -8.91 -14.77 8.67
N PRO A 114 -10.10 -14.30 8.25
CA PRO A 114 -10.43 -14.24 6.83
C PRO A 114 -9.94 -12.88 6.33
N SER A 115 -8.90 -12.84 5.51
CA SER A 115 -8.76 -11.66 4.64
C SER A 115 -9.95 -11.67 3.67
N ALA A 116 -10.24 -10.55 3.00
CA ALA A 116 -11.16 -10.53 1.87
C ALA A 116 -10.77 -11.54 0.76
N CYS A 117 -9.57 -12.12 0.85
CA CYS A 117 -8.98 -13.06 -0.08
C CYS A 117 -8.64 -14.43 0.56
N ASN A 118 -9.23 -14.83 1.69
CA ASN A 118 -9.00 -16.13 2.36
C ASN A 118 -7.52 -16.42 2.73
N VAL A 119 -6.74 -15.40 3.07
CA VAL A 119 -5.33 -15.54 3.45
C VAL A 119 -5.21 -15.98 4.91
N LYS A 120 -4.76 -17.22 5.13
CA LYS A 120 -4.36 -17.69 6.47
C LYS A 120 -3.18 -16.86 6.97
N ARG A 121 -3.37 -16.12 8.07
CA ARG A 121 -2.32 -15.28 8.66
C ARG A 121 -1.56 -16.06 9.74
N GLU A 122 -0.46 -16.71 9.35
CA GLU A 122 0.48 -17.34 10.29
C GLU A 122 1.61 -16.36 10.66
N PHE A 123 1.28 -15.29 11.38
CA PHE A 123 2.30 -14.43 12.01
C PHE A 123 2.13 -14.48 13.54
N LYS A 124 3.15 -14.96 14.26
CA LYS A 124 3.15 -14.95 15.73
C LYS A 124 3.04 -13.50 16.23
N ARG A 125 2.13 -13.28 17.19
CA ARG A 125 1.48 -12.00 17.58
C ARG A 125 2.38 -10.90 18.19
N LYS A 126 3.71 -10.89 18.01
CA LYS A 126 4.61 -9.91 18.66
C LYS A 126 5.52 -9.09 17.73
N THR A 127 5.54 -9.33 16.43
CA THR A 127 6.41 -8.58 15.51
C THR A 127 5.59 -7.78 14.51
N VAL A 128 5.60 -6.45 14.66
CA VAL A 128 5.10 -5.53 13.64
C VAL A 128 6.28 -5.12 12.77
N PHE A 129 6.28 -5.53 11.52
CA PHE A 129 7.34 -5.21 10.57
C PHE A 129 7.24 -3.75 10.11
N ASN A 130 8.37 -3.15 9.73
CA ASN A 130 8.36 -1.87 9.02
C ASN A 130 7.81 -2.00 7.59
N THR A 131 7.64 -0.87 6.89
CA THR A 131 7.12 -0.89 5.50
C THR A 131 7.99 -1.76 4.59
N LEU A 132 7.36 -2.69 3.87
CA LEU A 132 7.99 -3.40 2.76
C LEU A 132 8.20 -2.42 1.59
N THR A 133 9.44 -2.20 1.16
CA THR A 133 9.76 -1.25 0.08
C THR A 133 10.10 -1.97 -1.22
N ALA A 134 9.97 -1.29 -2.36
CA ALA A 134 10.33 -1.87 -3.67
C ALA A 134 11.82 -2.19 -3.85
N THR A 135 12.68 -1.73 -2.94
CA THR A 135 14.12 -2.06 -2.94
C THR A 135 14.45 -3.22 -1.99
N TYR A 136 13.44 -3.88 -1.43
CA TYR A 136 13.62 -4.97 -0.48
C TYR A 136 14.42 -6.13 -1.06
N TRP A 137 14.29 -6.40 -2.36
CA TRP A 137 15.09 -7.41 -3.08
C TRP A 137 16.61 -7.22 -2.94
N LYS A 138 17.10 -6.02 -2.59
CA LYS A 138 18.52 -5.73 -2.35
C LYS A 138 19.05 -6.29 -1.02
N GLY A 139 18.20 -6.92 -0.21
CA GLY A 139 18.57 -7.48 1.09
C GLY A 139 18.06 -6.66 2.28
N ILE A 140 18.47 -7.07 3.47
CA ILE A 140 18.11 -6.45 4.76
C ILE A 140 19.20 -5.53 5.33
N ARG A 141 20.28 -5.27 4.57
CA ARG A 141 21.32 -4.33 4.98
C ARG A 141 20.76 -2.88 4.96
N GLY A 142 20.77 -2.23 6.12
CA GLY A 142 20.22 -0.89 6.35
C GLY A 142 19.18 -0.89 7.47
N SER A 143 18.97 0.25 8.14
CA SER A 143 18.04 0.32 9.28
C SER A 143 16.59 0.13 8.84
N GLY A 144 15.84 -0.64 9.62
CA GLY A 144 14.38 -0.69 9.55
C GLY A 144 13.76 -1.46 8.39
N ARG A 145 14.48 -2.37 7.71
CA ARG A 145 13.86 -3.29 6.74
C ARG A 145 13.19 -4.47 7.45
N PRO A 146 12.06 -5.00 6.96
CA PRO A 146 11.46 -6.22 7.51
C PRO A 146 12.44 -7.38 7.53
N ALA A 147 12.66 -8.01 8.68
CA ALA A 147 13.53 -9.18 8.83
C ALA A 147 13.00 -10.08 9.95
N ILE A 148 13.32 -11.37 9.87
CA ILE A 148 12.99 -12.37 10.88
C ILE A 148 14.29 -12.87 11.50
N SER A 149 14.37 -12.88 12.83
CA SER A 149 15.51 -13.49 13.54
C SER A 149 15.55 -14.99 13.25
N THR A 150 16.74 -15.52 12.96
CA THR A 150 17.00 -16.94 12.77
C THR A 150 17.27 -17.68 14.08
N GLU A 151 17.46 -16.95 15.19
CA GLU A 151 17.73 -17.52 16.50
C GLU A 151 16.69 -17.01 17.53
N GLU A 152 16.07 -17.92 18.29
CA GLU A 152 15.13 -17.55 19.34
C GLU A 152 15.88 -16.96 20.55
N GLY A 153 15.44 -15.80 21.04
CA GLY A 153 15.91 -15.22 22.31
C GLY A 153 17.13 -14.28 22.24
N PHE A 154 17.67 -14.00 21.04
CA PHE A 154 18.76 -13.02 20.90
C PHE A 154 18.25 -11.58 20.81
N LEU A 155 18.99 -10.67 21.47
CA LEU A 155 18.85 -9.23 21.27
C LEU A 155 19.38 -8.84 19.89
N ASP A 156 18.66 -7.93 19.25
CA ASP A 156 18.61 -7.51 17.83
C ASP A 156 19.94 -7.04 17.18
N ASP A 157 21.08 -7.19 17.84
CA ASP A 157 22.36 -6.59 17.43
C ASP A 157 23.18 -7.50 16.49
N ASN A 158 22.93 -8.81 16.46
CA ASN A 158 23.57 -9.70 15.50
C ASN A 158 22.83 -9.69 14.16
N ARG A 159 23.27 -8.83 13.24
CA ARG A 159 22.69 -8.72 11.88
C ARG A 159 22.83 -10.00 11.05
N ASP A 160 23.77 -10.86 11.38
CA ASP A 160 23.95 -12.16 10.70
C ASP A 160 22.94 -13.21 11.17
N ALA A 161 22.30 -12.98 12.33
CA ALA A 161 21.19 -13.79 12.84
C ALA A 161 19.81 -13.38 12.28
N HIS A 162 19.77 -12.72 11.12
CA HIS A 162 18.53 -12.23 10.51
C HIS A 162 18.39 -12.68 9.06
N ARG A 163 17.18 -13.12 8.69
CA ARG A 163 16.83 -13.43 7.29
C ARG A 163 15.81 -12.46 6.73
N MET A 164 15.83 -12.35 5.40
CA MET A 164 14.72 -11.76 4.66
C MET A 164 13.43 -12.57 4.87
N LEU A 165 12.31 -11.88 4.77
CA LEU A 165 11.02 -12.51 4.54
C LEU A 165 11.04 -13.19 3.16
N THR A 166 10.44 -14.37 3.10
CA THR A 166 10.16 -15.09 1.87
C THR A 166 9.11 -14.31 1.04
N PRO A 167 9.01 -14.55 -0.27
CA PRO A 167 7.97 -13.94 -1.09
C PRO A 167 6.56 -14.18 -0.55
N ASN A 168 6.26 -15.39 -0.06
CA ASN A 168 4.95 -15.73 0.49
C ASN A 168 4.67 -15.04 1.84
N GLU A 169 5.70 -14.83 2.67
CA GLU A 169 5.57 -13.97 3.86
C GLU A 169 5.32 -12.50 3.46
N CYS A 170 5.96 -12.01 2.39
CA CYS A 170 5.67 -10.67 1.86
C CYS A 170 4.25 -10.56 1.27
N GLU A 171 3.74 -11.60 0.60
CA GLU A 171 2.35 -11.67 0.12
C GLU A 171 1.37 -11.58 1.28
N ALA A 172 1.59 -12.37 2.33
CA ALA A 172 0.78 -12.32 3.53
C ALA A 172 0.86 -10.95 4.24
N LEU A 173 2.00 -10.25 4.18
CA LEU A 173 2.11 -8.87 4.67
C LEU A 173 1.35 -7.83 3.82
N GLN A 174 1.17 -8.06 2.51
CA GLN A 174 0.33 -7.20 1.66
C GLN A 174 -1.11 -7.72 1.55
N THR A 175 -1.44 -8.76 2.30
CA THR A 175 -2.76 -9.40 2.37
C THR A 175 -3.28 -9.88 1.00
N VAL A 176 -2.37 -10.23 0.07
CA VAL A 176 -2.70 -10.89 -1.19
C VAL A 176 -2.74 -12.42 -1.00
N PRO A 177 -3.47 -13.17 -1.85
CA PRO A 177 -3.46 -14.63 -1.81
C PRO A 177 -2.04 -15.23 -1.81
N LYS A 178 -1.90 -16.40 -1.20
CA LYS A 178 -0.67 -17.18 -1.29
C LYS A 178 -0.39 -17.51 -2.76
N ASP A 179 0.87 -17.36 -3.16
CA ASP A 179 1.38 -17.63 -4.50
C ASP A 179 0.82 -16.67 -5.58
N TYR A 180 0.18 -15.56 -5.18
CA TYR A 180 -0.37 -14.53 -6.07
C TYR A 180 0.68 -13.95 -7.03
N THR A 181 1.94 -13.88 -6.61
CA THR A 181 3.04 -13.37 -7.43
C THR A 181 3.96 -14.46 -7.99
N ASP A 182 3.60 -15.74 -7.92
CA ASP A 182 4.50 -16.84 -8.32
C ASP A 182 4.74 -16.96 -9.83
N CYS A 183 3.99 -16.21 -10.64
CA CYS A 183 4.18 -16.11 -12.08
C CYS A 183 5.43 -15.32 -12.52
N VAL A 184 6.18 -14.70 -11.60
CA VAL A 184 7.36 -13.89 -11.89
C VAL A 184 8.57 -14.27 -11.02
N SER A 185 9.77 -13.82 -11.41
CA SER A 185 10.99 -14.10 -10.65
C SER A 185 10.96 -13.55 -9.23
N LYS A 186 11.64 -14.21 -8.29
CA LYS A 186 11.74 -13.81 -6.87
C LYS A 186 12.04 -12.31 -6.68
N THR A 187 12.95 -11.75 -7.47
CA THR A 187 13.28 -10.31 -7.45
C THR A 187 12.09 -9.43 -7.84
N GLN A 188 11.34 -9.83 -8.87
CA GLN A 188 10.14 -9.10 -9.30
C GLN A 188 9.02 -9.23 -8.26
N ARG A 189 8.85 -10.40 -7.63
CA ARG A 189 7.90 -10.60 -6.52
C ARG A 189 8.11 -9.55 -5.42
N TYR A 190 9.35 -9.38 -4.95
CA TYR A 190 9.67 -8.35 -3.94
C TYR A 190 9.43 -6.92 -4.41
N LYS A 191 9.75 -6.59 -5.67
CA LYS A 191 9.51 -5.24 -6.24
C LYS A 191 8.01 -4.93 -6.30
N MET A 192 7.22 -5.87 -6.81
CA MET A 192 5.77 -5.74 -6.96
C MET A 192 5.10 -5.61 -5.60
N LEU A 193 5.43 -6.47 -4.63
CA LEU A 193 4.88 -6.42 -3.27
C LEU A 193 5.31 -5.17 -2.49
N GLY A 194 6.51 -4.64 -2.74
CA GLY A 194 6.95 -3.39 -2.12
C GLY A 194 6.17 -2.16 -2.62
N ASN A 195 5.87 -2.11 -3.92
CA ASN A 195 5.06 -1.05 -4.53
C ASN A 195 3.56 -1.24 -4.33
N GLY A 196 3.10 -2.48 -4.20
CA GLY A 196 1.68 -2.84 -4.11
C GLY A 196 0.99 -2.26 -2.88
N TRP A 197 -0.35 -2.29 -2.94
CA TRP A 197 -1.21 -1.90 -1.84
C TRP A 197 -1.46 -3.07 -0.89
N THR A 198 -1.74 -2.73 0.37
CA THR A 198 -2.24 -3.70 1.34
C THR A 198 -3.72 -3.93 1.05
N VAL A 199 -4.07 -5.10 0.52
CA VAL A 199 -5.40 -5.38 -0.05
C VAL A 199 -6.53 -5.13 0.95
N ASP A 200 -6.35 -5.49 2.22
CA ASP A 200 -7.39 -5.31 3.23
C ASP A 200 -7.71 -3.82 3.48
N VAL A 201 -6.74 -2.90 3.30
CA VAL A 201 -7.04 -1.45 3.33
C VAL A 201 -7.97 -1.06 2.20
N ILE A 202 -7.66 -1.54 1.00
CA ILE A 202 -8.41 -1.19 -0.21
C ILE A 202 -9.82 -1.78 -0.14
N ALA A 203 -9.94 -3.03 0.33
CA ALA A 203 -11.22 -3.67 0.58
C ALA A 203 -12.06 -2.89 1.60
N HIS A 204 -11.46 -2.42 2.70
CA HIS A 204 -12.13 -1.56 3.68
C HIS A 204 -12.65 -0.27 3.07
N ILE A 205 -11.82 0.46 2.31
CA ILE A 205 -12.24 1.70 1.65
C ILE A 205 -13.40 1.44 0.68
N PHE A 206 -13.27 0.40 -0.16
CA PHE A 206 -14.31 0.05 -1.13
C PHE A 206 -15.60 -0.49 -0.50
N GLY A 207 -15.54 -1.00 0.74
CA GLY A 207 -16.73 -1.38 1.51
C GLY A 207 -17.70 -0.23 1.80
N TYR A 208 -17.25 1.02 1.66
CA TYR A 208 -18.10 2.22 1.80
C TYR A 208 -18.72 2.69 0.47
N ALA A 209 -18.30 2.14 -0.67
CA ALA A 209 -18.83 2.52 -1.97
C ALA A 209 -20.21 1.89 -2.21
N GLN A 210 -21.12 2.65 -2.83
CA GLN A 210 -22.47 2.20 -3.19
C GLN A 210 -22.60 2.24 -4.72
N PHE A 211 -22.51 1.08 -5.37
CA PHE A 211 -22.62 0.93 -6.82
C PHE A 211 -24.07 0.69 -7.27
#